data_AF-A0A8K0XIT0-F1
#
_entry.id   AF-A0A8K0XIT0-F1
#
_cell.length_a   1.000
_cell.length_b   1.000
_cell.length_c   1.000
_cell.angle_alpha   90.00
_cell.angle_beta   90.00
_cell.angle_gamma   90.00
#
_symmetry.space_group_name_H-M   'P 1'
#
loop_
_entity.id
_entity.type
_entity.pdbx_description
1 polymer ?
#
loop_
_entity_poly.entity_id
_entity_poly.type
_entity_poly.pdbx_seq_one_letter_code
_entity_poly.pdbx_strand_id
1 'polypeptide(L)'
;MAQLSCPHQSSAKSPVLEEQLAMVAPSASRAVAVYCAASLGKQKAFQQAALSLGHALVAANRPLVYGGGNSGIMGIVSGAVANSEGGKVTGVIPYAILAAGGEKDKGNGQAKSSSVAEALDEKRRGEMETIVVNSMHERKIEMARRVGAFIGLPGGFGTFEEILEVITWNQINIHNKPVVLLNVLSYYNPLRELIKNGVREGFIQPQNEKLVVFVDGPADHNDHENFNWGRAALDAIGTWQHDQVQSLPFHWTKDGDNCDTGNENGKAEMNGTLPSLPSFQTLKIPNGWLKKVWHVRSRSSRI
;
A
#
# COMPACT_ATOMS: atom_id res chain seq x y z
N MET A 1 -26.10 -47.49 -31.24
CA MET A 1 -26.14 -46.92 -29.88
C MET A 1 -24.73 -46.86 -29.34
N ALA A 2 -24.15 -45.67 -29.23
CA ALA A 2 -22.94 -45.42 -28.47
C ALA A 2 -23.21 -44.16 -27.64
N GLN A 3 -23.32 -44.32 -26.32
CA GLN A 3 -23.43 -43.22 -25.38
C GLN A 3 -22.03 -42.61 -25.20
N LEU A 4 -21.87 -41.34 -25.55
CA LEU A 4 -20.71 -40.54 -25.17
C LEU A 4 -21.08 -39.73 -23.93
N SER A 5 -20.68 -40.24 -22.77
CA SER A 5 -20.70 -39.52 -21.50
C SER A 5 -19.58 -38.47 -21.48
N CYS A 6 -19.96 -37.20 -21.31
CA CYS A 6 -19.02 -36.09 -21.15
C CYS A 6 -18.52 -36.05 -19.68
N PRO A 7 -17.21 -35.92 -19.42
CA PRO A 7 -16.69 -35.84 -18.06
C PRO A 7 -17.04 -34.47 -17.43
N HIS A 8 -17.60 -34.48 -16.22
CA HIS A 8 -17.70 -33.29 -15.39
C HIS A 8 -16.29 -32.76 -15.07
N GLN A 9 -15.86 -31.72 -15.79
CA GLN A 9 -14.78 -30.87 -15.33
C GLN A 9 -15.34 -29.87 -14.31
N SER A 10 -15.01 -30.12 -13.04
CA SER A 10 -15.01 -29.12 -11.97
C SER A 10 -14.33 -27.85 -12.49
N SER A 11 -15.06 -26.73 -12.60
CA SER A 11 -14.47 -25.45 -12.97
C SER A 11 -13.55 -24.98 -11.85
N ALA A 12 -12.25 -25.18 -12.05
CA ALA A 12 -11.24 -24.52 -11.22
C ALA A 12 -11.39 -23.00 -11.45
N LYS A 13 -11.65 -22.25 -10.38
CA LYS A 13 -11.67 -20.78 -10.42
C LYS A 13 -10.32 -20.29 -10.92
N SER A 14 -10.32 -19.23 -11.75
CA SER A 14 -9.09 -18.61 -12.24
C SER A 14 -8.18 -18.25 -11.06
N PRO A 15 -6.86 -18.52 -11.13
CA PRO A 15 -5.92 -18.18 -10.05
C PRO A 15 -5.95 -16.68 -9.71
N VAL A 16 -6.30 -15.82 -10.67
CA VAL A 16 -6.46 -14.36 -10.48
C VAL A 16 -7.69 -14.04 -9.60
N LEU A 17 -8.78 -14.81 -9.74
CA LEU A 17 -10.00 -14.63 -8.94
C LEU A 17 -9.76 -15.07 -7.49
N GLU A 18 -9.04 -16.17 -7.26
CA GLU A 18 -8.60 -16.55 -5.91
C GLU A 18 -7.63 -15.52 -5.32
N GLU A 19 -6.72 -14.97 -6.14
CA GLU A 19 -5.77 -13.92 -5.77
C GLU A 19 -6.42 -12.61 -5.32
N GLN A 20 -7.59 -12.28 -5.86
CA GLN A 20 -8.37 -11.07 -5.55
C GLN A 20 -9.31 -11.30 -4.36
N LEU A 21 -9.99 -12.45 -4.31
CA LEU A 21 -10.83 -12.85 -3.17
C LEU A 21 -10.02 -12.94 -1.86
N ALA A 22 -8.75 -13.34 -1.93
CA ALA A 22 -7.84 -13.35 -0.78
C ALA A 22 -7.48 -11.95 -0.23
N MET A 23 -7.62 -10.89 -1.04
CA MET A 23 -7.36 -9.50 -0.61
C MET A 23 -8.59 -8.83 0.02
N VAL A 24 -9.79 -9.22 -0.43
CA VAL A 24 -11.08 -8.66 -0.02
C VAL A 24 -11.57 -9.23 1.32
N ALA A 25 -11.20 -10.47 1.67
CA ALA A 25 -11.46 -11.01 3.01
C ALA A 25 -10.59 -10.32 4.08
N PRO A 26 -11.05 -10.16 5.34
CA PRO A 26 -10.20 -9.71 6.43
C PRO A 26 -8.94 -10.57 6.46
N SER A 27 -7.78 -9.97 6.20
CA SER A 27 -6.54 -10.75 6.14
C SER A 27 -6.29 -11.36 7.53
N ALA A 28 -6.22 -12.68 7.59
CA ALA A 28 -5.82 -13.41 8.80
C ALA A 28 -4.36 -13.14 9.20
N SER A 29 -3.60 -12.41 8.37
CA SER A 29 -2.22 -12.09 8.67
C SER A 29 -2.12 -11.13 9.85
N ARG A 30 -1.26 -11.49 10.80
CA ARG A 30 -0.86 -10.60 11.89
C ARG A 30 0.22 -9.60 11.47
N ALA A 31 0.82 -9.78 10.30
CA ALA A 31 1.92 -8.95 9.84
C ALA A 31 1.46 -7.53 9.54
N VAL A 32 2.39 -6.59 9.65
CA VAL A 32 2.16 -5.16 9.47
C VAL A 32 3.12 -4.63 8.42
N ALA A 33 2.58 -3.94 7.41
CA ALA A 33 3.39 -3.19 6.46
C ALA A 33 3.77 -1.86 7.08
N VAL A 34 5.06 -1.52 7.09
CA VAL A 34 5.53 -0.20 7.52
C VAL A 34 6.09 0.57 6.34
N TYR A 35 5.44 1.67 5.98
CA TYR A 35 5.90 2.63 4.98
C TYR A 35 6.60 3.79 5.69
N CYS A 36 7.85 4.07 5.32
CA CYS A 36 8.66 5.07 6.01
C CYS A 36 9.86 5.56 5.16
N ALA A 37 10.51 6.63 5.60
CA ALA A 37 11.65 7.21 4.87
C ALA A 37 12.91 6.34 4.88
N ALA A 38 13.65 6.38 3.76
CA ALA A 38 15.05 5.92 3.68
C ALA A 38 16.05 6.88 4.35
N SER A 39 15.60 8.08 4.71
CA SER A 39 16.37 9.06 5.48
C SER A 39 15.98 9.05 6.95
N LEU A 40 16.85 9.59 7.81
CA LEU A 40 16.62 9.63 9.26
C LEU A 40 15.62 10.70 9.71
N GLY A 41 15.41 11.74 8.89
CA GLY A 41 14.79 12.98 9.35
C GLY A 41 15.72 13.82 10.23
N LYS A 42 15.27 15.01 10.62
CA LYS A 42 16.09 15.99 11.38
C LYS A 42 15.90 15.95 12.89
N GLN A 43 14.80 15.35 13.37
CA GLN A 43 14.41 15.37 14.78
C GLN A 43 14.46 13.95 15.35
N LYS A 44 15.02 13.81 16.56
CA LYS A 44 15.23 12.51 17.24
C LYS A 44 13.93 11.74 17.48
N ALA A 45 12.82 12.45 17.66
CA ALA A 45 11.50 11.87 17.84
C ALA A 45 11.08 10.94 16.68
N PHE A 46 11.52 11.20 15.44
CA PHE A 46 11.19 10.32 14.31
C PHE A 46 11.87 8.95 14.43
N GLN A 47 13.14 8.92 14.82
CA GLN A 47 13.87 7.68 15.05
C GLN A 47 13.31 6.94 16.26
N GLN A 48 12.96 7.65 17.34
CA GLN A 48 12.37 7.03 18.53
C GLN A 48 10.99 6.43 18.26
N ALA A 49 10.17 7.07 17.44
CA ALA A 49 8.89 6.49 17.01
C ALA A 49 9.08 5.19 16.22
N ALA A 50 10.08 5.13 15.35
CA ALA A 50 10.41 3.93 14.58
C ALA A 50 10.90 2.79 15.47
N LEU A 51 11.77 3.11 16.43
CA LEU A 51 12.30 2.18 17.42
C LEU A 51 11.17 1.62 18.32
N SER A 52 10.36 2.52 18.89
CA SER A 52 9.19 2.17 19.71
C SER A 52 8.23 1.26 18.94
N LEU A 53 7.98 1.55 17.66
CA LEU A 53 7.14 0.72 16.81
C LEU A 53 7.72 -0.69 16.61
N GLY A 54 8.99 -0.80 16.24
CA GLY A 54 9.62 -2.10 16.00
C GLY A 54 9.55 -3.03 17.22
N HIS A 55 9.87 -2.50 18.41
CA HIS A 55 9.74 -3.26 19.66
C HIS A 55 8.29 -3.68 19.96
N ALA A 56 7.33 -2.78 19.74
CA ALA A 56 5.92 -3.10 19.97
C ALA A 56 5.41 -4.20 19.03
N LEU A 57 5.85 -4.20 17.76
CA LEU A 57 5.48 -5.25 16.80
C LEU A 57 5.94 -6.63 17.28
N VAL A 58 7.18 -6.75 17.77
CA VAL A 58 7.71 -8.01 18.31
C VAL A 58 6.95 -8.42 19.57
N ALA A 59 6.78 -7.51 20.52
CA ALA A 59 6.03 -7.78 21.75
C ALA A 59 4.59 -8.25 21.47
N ALA A 60 3.99 -7.79 20.37
CA ALA A 60 2.66 -8.19 19.94
C ALA A 60 2.63 -9.41 18.99
N ASN A 61 3.76 -10.08 18.74
CA ASN A 61 3.89 -11.17 17.77
C ASN A 61 3.32 -10.79 16.39
N ARG A 62 3.73 -9.63 15.87
CA ARG A 62 3.35 -9.10 14.56
C ARG A 62 4.60 -9.00 13.68
N PRO A 63 4.73 -9.84 12.63
CA PRO A 63 5.83 -9.74 11.68
C PRO A 63 5.86 -8.38 10.96
N LEU A 64 7.05 -7.88 10.65
CA LEU A 64 7.27 -6.66 9.88
C LEU A 64 7.39 -6.99 8.39
N VAL A 65 6.63 -6.28 7.56
CA VAL A 65 6.84 -6.22 6.10
C VAL A 65 7.20 -4.79 5.73
N TYR A 66 8.25 -4.57 4.95
CA TYR A 66 8.71 -3.22 4.62
C TYR A 66 9.48 -3.16 3.28
N GLY A 67 9.95 -1.97 2.89
CA GLY A 67 10.60 -1.70 1.60
C GLY A 67 11.99 -2.32 1.38
N GLY A 68 12.58 -2.98 2.39
CA GLY A 68 13.88 -3.65 2.25
C GLY A 68 15.11 -2.75 2.35
N GLY A 69 14.95 -1.45 2.63
CA GLY A 69 16.06 -0.51 2.82
C GLY A 69 16.74 -0.64 4.18
N ASN A 70 18.07 -0.54 4.24
CA ASN A 70 18.85 -0.70 5.49
C ASN A 70 19.24 0.62 6.17
N SER A 71 18.68 1.75 5.72
CA SER A 71 19.07 3.09 6.16
C SER A 71 17.86 3.91 6.61
N GLY A 72 18.12 5.03 7.29
CA GLY A 72 17.08 5.93 7.76
C GLY A 72 16.09 5.29 8.73
N ILE A 73 14.84 5.74 8.68
CA ILE A 73 13.74 5.21 9.48
C ILE A 73 13.49 3.73 9.18
N MET A 74 13.62 3.31 7.91
CA MET A 74 13.51 1.90 7.50
C MET A 74 14.52 1.00 8.22
N GLY A 75 15.79 1.43 8.28
CA GLY A 75 16.84 0.69 8.98
C GLY A 75 16.59 0.59 10.49
N ILE A 76 16.03 1.63 11.10
CA ILE A 76 15.74 1.63 12.55
C ILE A 76 14.58 0.68 12.88
N VAL A 77 13.46 0.75 12.17
CA VAL A 77 12.30 -0.11 12.47
C VAL A 77 12.61 -1.58 12.19
N SER A 78 13.30 -1.88 11.08
CA SER A 78 13.73 -3.25 10.77
C SER A 78 14.82 -3.73 11.74
N GLY A 79 15.72 -2.83 12.16
CA GLY A 79 16.69 -2.97 13.25
C GLY A 79 16.05 -3.50 14.52
N ALA A 80 15.11 -2.74 15.05
CA ALA A 80 14.41 -3.05 16.29
C ALA A 80 13.69 -4.40 16.25
N VAL A 81 13.07 -4.73 15.11
CA VAL A 81 12.40 -6.03 14.95
C VAL A 81 13.42 -7.16 14.85
N ALA A 82 14.40 -7.07 13.95
CA ALA A 82 15.34 -8.15 13.71
C ALA A 82 16.28 -8.43 14.89
N ASN A 83 16.61 -7.40 15.68
CA ASN A 83 17.48 -7.55 16.84
C ASN A 83 16.77 -8.16 18.06
N SER A 84 15.44 -8.19 18.05
CA SER A 84 14.62 -8.75 19.12
C SER A 84 14.38 -10.25 18.94
N GLU A 85 14.35 -10.99 20.05
CA GLU A 85 14.04 -12.43 20.02
C GLU A 85 12.64 -12.68 19.45
N GLY A 86 12.53 -13.64 18.53
CA GLY A 86 11.27 -13.95 17.85
C GLY A 86 10.84 -12.92 16.79
N GLY A 87 11.64 -11.88 16.55
CA GLY A 87 11.42 -10.90 15.50
C GLY A 87 11.43 -11.52 14.12
N LYS A 88 10.47 -11.11 13.27
CA LYS A 88 10.34 -11.58 11.88
C LYS A 88 10.26 -10.37 10.97
N VAL A 89 11.17 -10.29 10.00
CA VAL A 89 11.27 -9.20 9.04
C VAL A 89 11.27 -9.76 7.62
N THR A 90 10.38 -9.22 6.79
CA THR A 90 10.32 -9.46 5.34
C THR A 90 10.52 -8.14 4.59
N GLY A 91 11.62 -8.02 3.86
CA GLY A 91 11.86 -6.90 2.95
C GLY A 91 11.40 -7.21 1.52
N VAL A 92 10.67 -6.30 0.87
CA VAL A 92 10.29 -6.44 -0.53
C VAL A 92 10.99 -5.37 -1.36
N ILE A 93 11.93 -5.79 -2.22
CA ILE A 93 12.79 -4.91 -2.98
C ILE A 93 12.71 -5.19 -4.49
N PRO A 94 12.60 -4.17 -5.36
CA PRO A 94 12.68 -4.39 -6.80
C PRO A 94 14.11 -4.72 -7.23
N TYR A 95 14.25 -5.59 -8.22
CA TYR A 95 15.55 -5.99 -8.78
C TYR A 95 16.38 -4.77 -9.19
N ALA A 96 15.77 -3.76 -9.82
CA ALA A 96 16.48 -2.56 -10.27
C ALA A 96 17.11 -1.76 -9.10
N ILE A 97 16.44 -1.71 -7.94
CA ILE A 97 16.98 -1.03 -6.76
C ILE A 97 18.09 -1.86 -6.13
N LEU A 98 17.90 -3.18 -6.02
CA LEU A 98 18.93 -4.08 -5.51
C LEU A 98 20.20 -4.03 -6.37
N ALA A 99 20.04 -4.08 -7.70
CA ALA A 99 21.15 -3.99 -8.67
C ALA A 99 21.86 -2.63 -8.62
N ALA A 100 21.17 -1.54 -8.24
CA ALA A 100 21.77 -0.22 -8.04
C ALA A 100 22.49 -0.04 -6.68
N GLY A 101 22.56 -1.11 -5.87
CA GLY A 101 23.20 -1.11 -4.55
C GLY A 101 22.27 -0.70 -3.41
N GLY A 102 20.95 -0.88 -3.57
CA GLY A 102 19.94 -0.65 -2.54
C GLY A 102 19.39 0.79 -2.48
N GLU A 103 18.43 1.00 -1.57
CA GLU A 103 17.91 2.33 -1.28
C GLU A 103 18.94 3.14 -0.50
N LYS A 104 19.55 4.13 -1.17
CA LYS A 104 20.51 5.05 -0.54
C LYS A 104 19.78 6.22 0.11
N ASP A 105 20.23 6.63 1.30
CA ASP A 105 19.83 7.91 1.89
C ASP A 105 20.22 9.05 0.94
N LYS A 106 19.22 9.75 0.40
CA LYS A 106 19.39 10.94 -0.46
C LYS A 106 19.34 12.24 0.34
N GLY A 107 19.27 12.17 1.67
CA GLY A 107 19.33 13.33 2.55
C GLY A 107 20.67 14.06 2.40
N ASN A 108 20.63 15.39 2.47
CA ASN A 108 21.81 16.25 2.35
C ASN A 108 22.80 16.00 3.52
N GLY A 109 23.66 14.98 3.37
CA GLY A 109 25.05 14.96 3.87
C GLY A 109 25.33 15.20 5.36
N GLN A 110 24.35 15.17 6.27
CA GLN A 110 24.59 15.34 7.70
C GLN A 110 23.82 14.31 8.54
N ALA A 111 24.45 13.15 8.74
CA ALA A 111 24.78 12.60 10.06
C ALA A 111 25.35 11.18 9.90
N LYS A 112 26.68 11.08 9.88
CA LYS A 112 27.33 9.88 10.43
C LYS A 112 27.12 9.96 11.95
N SER A 113 26.39 8.99 12.50
CA SER A 113 26.21 8.73 13.93
C SER A 113 25.47 9.80 14.74
N SER A 114 24.22 9.52 15.14
CA SER A 114 23.60 10.20 16.29
C SER A 114 22.56 9.35 17.02
N SER A 115 23.03 8.69 18.08
CA SER A 115 22.31 8.38 19.34
C SER A 115 21.15 7.38 19.38
N VAL A 116 20.70 6.80 18.27
CA VAL A 116 19.69 5.72 18.29
C VAL A 116 20.25 4.51 17.53
N ALA A 117 21.31 3.91 18.10
CA ALA A 117 22.05 2.85 17.46
C ALA A 117 21.38 1.48 17.70
N GLU A 118 20.27 1.24 17.02
CA GLU A 118 19.89 -0.13 16.63
C GLU A 118 20.14 -0.29 15.15
N ALA A 119 21.40 -0.11 14.77
CA ALA A 119 21.84 -0.50 13.43
C ALA A 119 21.62 -2.01 13.28
N LEU A 120 21.12 -2.40 12.11
CA LEU A 120 21.05 -3.80 11.73
C LEU A 120 22.44 -4.41 11.73
N ASP A 121 22.68 -5.40 12.60
CA ASP A 121 23.89 -6.21 12.53
C ASP A 121 23.89 -6.99 11.21
N GLU A 122 25.04 -7.00 10.54
CA GLU A 122 25.26 -7.63 9.24
C GLU A 122 24.90 -9.13 9.28
N LYS A 123 25.14 -9.78 10.43
CA LYS A 123 24.79 -11.18 10.67
C LYS A 123 23.28 -11.41 10.65
N ARG A 124 22.51 -10.59 11.39
CA ARG A 124 21.05 -10.72 11.49
C ARG A 124 20.34 -10.29 10.20
N ARG A 125 20.98 -9.46 9.38
CA ARG A 125 20.49 -9.18 8.02
C ARG A 125 20.40 -10.44 7.17
N GLY A 126 21.34 -11.38 7.34
CA GLY A 126 21.33 -12.67 6.62
C GLY A 126 20.17 -13.58 7.01
N GLU A 127 19.51 -13.32 8.14
CA GLU A 127 18.39 -14.12 8.67
C GLU A 127 17.02 -13.56 8.25
N MET A 128 16.98 -12.40 7.58
CA MET A 128 15.74 -11.79 7.09
C MET A 128 15.25 -12.42 5.79
N GLU A 129 13.93 -12.52 5.63
CA GLU A 129 13.34 -12.83 4.34
C GLU A 129 13.46 -11.61 3.42
N THR A 130 14.05 -11.79 2.23
CA THR A 130 14.08 -10.77 1.19
C THR A 130 13.39 -11.30 -0.06
N ILE A 131 12.39 -10.55 -0.53
CA ILE A 131 11.63 -10.87 -1.73
C ILE A 131 12.04 -9.88 -2.81
N VAL A 132 12.54 -10.42 -3.91
CA VAL A 132 12.94 -9.62 -5.07
C VAL A 132 11.82 -9.66 -6.12
N VAL A 133 11.35 -8.50 -6.54
CA VAL A 133 10.28 -8.34 -7.53
C VAL A 133 10.77 -7.60 -8.77
N ASN A 134 10.02 -7.65 -9.88
CA ASN A 134 10.48 -7.06 -11.14
C ASN A 134 10.14 -5.58 -11.27
N SER A 135 9.14 -5.10 -10.50
CA SER A 135 8.63 -3.73 -10.63
C SER A 135 8.19 -3.13 -9.30
N MET A 136 8.07 -1.79 -9.26
CA MET A 136 7.49 -1.08 -8.09
C MET A 136 6.01 -1.42 -7.87
N HIS A 137 5.28 -1.78 -8.93
CA HIS A 137 3.89 -2.19 -8.83
C HIS A 137 3.77 -3.55 -8.11
N GLU A 138 4.57 -4.53 -8.56
CA GLU A 138 4.66 -5.84 -7.88
C GLU A 138 5.09 -5.70 -6.43
N ARG A 139 6.04 -4.79 -6.13
CA ARG A 139 6.47 -4.50 -4.75
C ARG A 139 5.28 -4.13 -3.86
N LYS A 140 4.47 -3.15 -4.28
CA LYS A 140 3.31 -2.67 -3.49
C LYS A 140 2.28 -3.77 -3.30
N ILE A 141 1.97 -4.52 -4.36
CA ILE A 141 1.02 -5.63 -4.33
C ILE A 141 1.50 -6.71 -3.35
N GLU A 142 2.76 -7.12 -3.45
CA GLU A 142 3.34 -8.17 -2.60
C GLU A 142 3.34 -7.77 -1.12
N MET A 143 3.71 -6.53 -0.81
CA MET A 143 3.64 -6.01 0.55
C MET A 143 2.20 -6.03 1.08
N ALA A 144 1.24 -5.53 0.31
CA ALA A 144 -0.16 -5.44 0.72
C ALA A 144 -0.82 -6.81 0.92
N ARG A 145 -0.41 -7.84 0.17
CA ARG A 145 -0.91 -9.21 0.31
C ARG A 145 -0.55 -9.86 1.64
N ARG A 146 0.65 -9.58 2.13
CA ARG A 146 1.22 -10.26 3.30
C ARG A 146 0.73 -9.74 4.64
N VAL A 147 0.04 -8.61 4.68
CA VAL A 147 -0.20 -7.87 5.92
C VAL A 147 -1.68 -7.77 6.27
N GLY A 148 -1.98 -7.66 7.57
CA GLY A 148 -3.31 -7.35 8.08
C GLY A 148 -3.51 -5.87 8.40
N ALA A 149 -2.45 -5.06 8.40
CA ALA A 149 -2.50 -3.63 8.69
C ALA A 149 -1.35 -2.88 7.98
N PHE A 150 -1.55 -1.59 7.78
CA PHE A 150 -0.56 -0.66 7.25
C PHE A 150 -0.26 0.42 8.29
N ILE A 151 1.02 0.72 8.49
CA ILE A 151 1.49 1.84 9.32
C ILE A 151 2.39 2.74 8.48
N GLY A 152 2.12 4.06 8.52
CA GLY A 152 2.99 5.09 7.98
C GLY A 152 3.75 5.81 9.08
N LEU A 153 5.08 5.78 9.03
CA LEU A 153 5.97 6.69 9.76
C LEU A 153 6.38 7.85 8.84
N PRO A 154 6.81 8.99 9.40
CA PRO A 154 7.25 10.14 8.63
C PRO A 154 8.20 9.77 7.48
N GLY A 155 7.90 10.29 6.29
CA GLY A 155 8.56 9.90 5.06
C GLY A 155 8.34 10.89 3.91
N GLY A 156 8.97 10.63 2.77
CA GLY A 156 8.87 11.51 1.59
C GLY A 156 7.79 11.07 0.60
N PHE A 157 7.92 11.53 -0.65
CA PHE A 157 6.97 11.19 -1.71
C PHE A 157 6.73 9.69 -1.92
N GLY A 158 7.75 8.84 -1.77
CA GLY A 158 7.58 7.39 -1.86
C GLY A 158 6.61 6.87 -0.81
N THR A 159 6.82 7.24 0.45
CA THR A 159 5.92 6.90 1.57
C THR A 159 4.52 7.47 1.36
N PHE A 160 4.40 8.70 0.86
CA PHE A 160 3.09 9.31 0.58
C PHE A 160 2.33 8.56 -0.51
N GLU A 161 3.02 8.16 -1.57
CA GLU A 161 2.45 7.39 -2.67
C GLU A 161 1.97 6.01 -2.18
N GLU A 162 2.78 5.30 -1.40
CA GLU A 162 2.42 4.00 -0.82
C GLU A 162 1.18 4.10 0.10
N ILE A 163 1.12 5.13 0.95
CA ILE A 163 0.00 5.36 1.87
C ILE A 163 -1.29 5.71 1.11
N LEU A 164 -1.23 6.67 0.18
CA LEU A 164 -2.41 7.12 -0.57
C LEU A 164 -2.96 6.01 -1.47
N GLU A 165 -2.09 5.14 -2.00
CA GLU A 165 -2.49 3.95 -2.75
C GLU A 165 -3.32 2.99 -1.88
N VAL A 166 -2.84 2.61 -0.69
CA VAL A 166 -3.58 1.66 0.18
C VAL A 166 -4.86 2.28 0.77
N ILE A 167 -4.91 3.60 0.97
CA ILE A 167 -6.16 4.30 1.30
C ILE A 167 -7.15 4.19 0.13
N THR A 168 -6.67 4.42 -1.10
CA THR A 168 -7.50 4.31 -2.31
C THR A 168 -8.02 2.89 -2.50
N TRP A 169 -7.18 1.87 -2.30
CA TRP A 169 -7.57 0.45 -2.37
C TRP A 169 -8.62 0.10 -1.32
N ASN A 170 -8.54 0.69 -0.12
CA ASN A 170 -9.60 0.57 0.89
C ASN A 170 -10.91 1.21 0.40
N GLN A 171 -10.84 2.43 -0.13
CA GLN A 171 -12.00 3.18 -0.65
C GLN A 171 -12.76 2.41 -1.75
N ILE A 172 -12.05 1.71 -2.62
CA ILE A 172 -12.64 0.90 -3.71
C ILE A 172 -12.84 -0.57 -3.34
N ASN A 173 -12.75 -0.91 -2.04
CA ASN A 173 -13.03 -2.22 -1.48
C ASN A 173 -12.14 -3.37 -1.99
N ILE A 174 -10.90 -3.08 -2.39
CA ILE A 174 -9.89 -4.11 -2.68
C ILE A 174 -9.43 -4.79 -1.39
N HIS A 175 -9.42 -4.08 -0.26
CA HIS A 175 -9.15 -4.64 1.06
C HIS A 175 -9.87 -3.87 2.17
N ASN A 176 -10.02 -4.49 3.34
CA ASN A 176 -10.53 -3.84 4.55
C ASN A 176 -9.52 -4.01 5.71
N LYS A 177 -8.42 -3.24 5.64
CA LYS A 177 -7.29 -3.30 6.57
C LYS A 177 -7.05 -1.90 7.14
N PRO A 178 -6.74 -1.75 8.43
CA PRO A 178 -6.45 -0.44 9.00
C PRO A 178 -5.22 0.19 8.35
N VAL A 179 -5.33 1.49 8.05
CA VAL A 179 -4.22 2.35 7.63
C VAL A 179 -3.97 3.37 8.73
N VAL A 180 -2.85 3.25 9.43
CA VAL A 180 -2.52 4.07 10.60
C VAL A 180 -1.32 4.95 10.32
N LEU A 181 -1.40 6.26 10.55
CA LEU A 181 -0.30 7.20 10.39
C LEU A 181 0.16 7.73 11.74
N LEU A 182 1.44 7.58 12.05
CA LEU A 182 2.03 8.09 13.29
C LEU A 182 2.39 9.57 13.10
N ASN A 183 1.60 10.45 13.71
CA ASN A 183 1.69 11.90 13.55
C ASN A 183 2.74 12.51 14.49
N VAL A 184 3.96 11.96 14.44
CA VAL A 184 5.11 12.39 15.24
C VAL A 184 5.41 13.86 14.96
N LEU A 185 5.52 14.68 16.00
CA LEU A 185 5.72 16.13 15.91
C LEU A 185 4.71 16.83 14.98
N SER A 186 3.48 16.30 14.89
CA SER A 186 2.44 16.81 14.01
C SER A 186 2.79 16.77 12.51
N TYR A 187 3.71 15.87 12.10
CA TYR A 187 4.25 15.78 10.74
C TYR A 187 3.17 15.64 9.65
N TYR A 188 2.12 14.88 9.91
CA TYR A 188 1.02 14.61 8.99
C TYR A 188 -0.17 15.58 9.12
N ASN A 189 -0.10 16.62 9.96
CA ASN A 189 -1.16 17.64 10.02
C ASN A 189 -1.50 18.26 8.65
N PRO A 190 -0.53 18.60 7.78
CA PRO A 190 -0.84 19.10 6.45
C PRO A 190 -1.61 18.10 5.58
N LEU A 191 -1.27 16.80 5.66
CA LEU A 191 -1.99 15.75 4.93
C LEU A 191 -3.41 15.57 5.48
N ARG A 192 -3.56 15.57 6.80
CA ARG A 192 -4.88 15.51 7.46
C ARG A 192 -5.77 16.68 7.02
N GLU A 193 -5.24 17.89 6.98
CA GLU A 193 -6.01 19.06 6.53
C GLU A 193 -6.35 18.98 5.03
N LEU A 194 -5.44 18.46 4.21
CA LEU A 194 -5.74 18.21 2.79
C LEU A 194 -6.91 17.23 2.62
N ILE A 195 -6.95 16.15 3.42
CA ILE A 195 -8.07 15.20 3.42
C ILE A 195 -9.37 15.89 3.86
N LYS A 196 -9.33 16.65 4.97
CA LYS A 196 -10.49 17.42 5.44
C LYS A 196 -11.00 18.41 4.41
N ASN A 197 -10.10 19.08 3.70
CA ASN A 197 -10.47 19.97 2.60
C ASN A 197 -11.12 19.17 1.45
N GLY A 198 -10.57 18.01 1.10
CA GLY A 198 -11.18 17.11 0.11
C GLY A 198 -12.58 16.68 0.50
N VAL A 199 -12.86 16.45 1.79
CA VAL A 199 -14.21 16.19 2.30
C VAL A 199 -15.11 17.42 2.17
N ARG A 200 -14.63 18.58 2.64
CA ARG A 200 -15.37 19.85 2.61
C ARG A 200 -15.79 20.27 1.20
N GLU A 201 -14.89 20.09 0.23
CA GLU A 201 -15.10 20.42 -1.18
C GLU A 201 -15.79 19.29 -1.97
N GLY A 202 -16.12 18.17 -1.32
CA GLY A 202 -16.89 17.07 -1.94
C GLY A 202 -16.10 16.11 -2.84
N PHE A 203 -14.77 16.16 -2.81
CA PHE A 203 -13.91 15.20 -3.53
C PHE A 203 -13.74 13.87 -2.77
N ILE A 204 -13.88 13.88 -1.44
CA ILE A 204 -13.83 12.69 -0.58
C ILE A 204 -15.17 12.58 0.13
N GLN A 205 -15.81 11.40 0.09
CA GLN A 205 -17.05 11.20 0.84
C GLN A 205 -16.76 11.27 2.35
N PRO A 206 -17.62 11.90 3.17
CA PRO A 206 -17.37 12.05 4.61
C PRO A 206 -17.10 10.72 5.33
N GLN A 207 -17.73 9.63 4.90
CA GLN A 207 -17.51 8.29 5.46
C GLN A 207 -16.11 7.76 5.16
N ASN A 208 -15.44 8.24 4.11
CA ASN A 208 -14.10 7.82 3.71
C ASN A 208 -12.99 8.53 4.50
N GLU A 209 -13.30 9.59 5.27
CA GLU A 209 -12.31 10.20 6.15
C GLU A 209 -11.77 9.19 7.18
N LYS A 210 -12.61 8.25 7.62
CA LYS A 210 -12.23 7.18 8.56
C LYS A 210 -11.31 6.12 7.96
N LEU A 211 -11.05 6.14 6.65
CA LEU A 211 -10.20 5.15 5.99
C LEU A 211 -8.73 5.24 6.40
N VAL A 212 -8.33 6.37 7.02
CA VAL A 212 -7.02 6.59 7.59
C VAL A 212 -7.15 7.07 9.04
N VAL A 213 -6.43 6.42 9.95
CA VAL A 213 -6.36 6.80 11.36
C VAL A 213 -5.04 7.49 11.61
N PHE A 214 -5.08 8.71 12.14
CA PHE A 214 -3.87 9.37 12.59
C PHE A 214 -3.72 9.19 14.10
N VAL A 215 -2.55 8.75 14.53
CA VAL A 215 -2.17 8.63 15.94
C VAL A 215 -1.39 9.87 16.31
N ASP A 216 -1.97 10.70 17.18
CA ASP A 216 -1.34 11.89 17.71
C ASP A 216 -0.53 11.57 18.98
N GLY A 217 0.59 12.25 19.13
CA GLY A 217 1.42 12.20 20.34
C GLY A 217 0.91 13.16 21.43
N PRO A 218 1.66 13.29 22.53
CA PRO A 218 1.35 14.26 23.58
C PRO A 218 1.36 15.71 23.05
N ALA A 219 0.69 16.62 23.76
CA ALA A 219 0.59 18.02 23.33
C ALA A 219 1.97 18.72 23.31
N ASP A 220 2.84 18.42 24.27
CA ASP A 220 4.22 18.89 24.26
C ASP A 220 5.07 18.03 23.33
N HIS A 221 5.66 18.67 22.32
CA HIS A 221 6.54 18.01 21.35
C HIS A 221 7.82 17.45 21.97
N ASN A 222 8.26 17.97 23.11
CA ASN A 222 9.43 17.43 23.83
C ASN A 222 9.17 16.02 24.37
N ASP A 223 7.91 15.67 24.63
CA ASP A 223 7.54 14.35 25.13
C ASP A 223 7.45 13.29 24.01
N HIS A 224 7.51 13.70 22.74
CA HIS A 224 7.36 12.77 21.60
C HIS A 224 8.49 11.77 21.48
N GLU A 225 9.70 12.11 21.98
CA GLU A 225 10.83 11.17 21.99
C GLU A 225 10.59 9.96 22.91
N ASN A 226 9.86 10.15 24.00
CA ASN A 226 9.62 9.11 25.01
C ASN A 226 8.22 8.49 24.91
N PHE A 227 7.38 9.01 24.03
CA PHE A 227 6.03 8.50 23.82
C PHE A 227 6.07 7.09 23.22
N ASN A 228 5.22 6.19 23.74
CA ASN A 228 5.13 4.82 23.25
C ASN A 228 4.29 4.76 21.96
N TRP A 229 4.88 5.24 20.87
CA TRP A 229 4.32 5.24 19.52
C TRP A 229 3.88 3.86 19.07
N GLY A 230 4.67 2.83 19.39
CA GLY A 230 4.35 1.45 19.04
C GLY A 230 3.07 0.95 19.69
N ARG A 231 2.88 1.19 21.00
CA ARG A 231 1.65 0.84 21.69
C ARG A 231 0.44 1.58 21.11
N ALA A 232 0.57 2.90 20.91
CA ALA A 232 -0.50 3.72 20.36
C ALA A 232 -0.90 3.28 18.94
N ALA A 233 0.07 2.86 18.11
CA ALA A 233 -0.18 2.30 16.78
C ALA A 233 -0.98 0.98 16.85
N LEU A 234 -0.61 0.09 17.76
CA LEU A 234 -1.28 -1.20 17.93
C LEU A 234 -2.69 -1.05 18.50
N ASP A 235 -2.90 -0.11 19.41
CA ASP A 235 -4.22 0.22 19.93
C ASP A 235 -5.11 0.75 18.79
N ALA A 236 -4.60 1.65 17.94
CA ALA A 236 -5.32 2.14 16.77
C ALA A 236 -5.71 1.02 15.78
N ILE A 237 -4.80 0.07 15.53
CA ILE A 237 -5.11 -1.15 14.75
C ILE A 237 -6.21 -1.97 15.43
N GLY A 238 -6.15 -2.14 16.75
CA GLY A 238 -7.12 -2.93 17.51
C GLY A 238 -8.52 -2.32 17.59
N THR A 239 -8.62 -0.99 17.49
CA THR A 239 -9.91 -0.27 17.50
C THR A 239 -10.56 -0.11 16.13
N TRP A 240 -9.90 -0.58 15.06
CA TRP A 240 -10.43 -0.45 13.70
C TRP A 240 -11.76 -1.20 13.54
N GLN A 241 -12.79 -0.46 13.13
CA GLN A 241 -14.11 -1.03 12.85
C GLN A 241 -14.17 -1.54 11.42
N HIS A 242 -14.29 -2.85 11.27
CA HIS A 242 -14.46 -3.52 9.97
C HIS A 242 -15.89 -3.41 9.43
N ASP A 243 -16.58 -2.28 9.64
CA ASP A 243 -17.98 -2.09 9.20
C ASP A 243 -18.16 -2.60 7.78
N GLN A 244 -19.25 -3.33 7.58
CA GLN A 244 -19.50 -4.12 6.39
C GLN A 244 -19.38 -3.25 5.14
N VAL A 245 -18.27 -3.48 4.44
CA VAL A 245 -18.08 -3.07 3.06
C VAL A 245 -19.31 -3.53 2.28
N GLN A 246 -20.20 -2.60 1.92
CA GLN A 246 -21.16 -2.85 0.87
C GLN A 246 -20.32 -3.16 -0.37
N SER A 247 -20.39 -4.42 -0.81
CA SER A 247 -19.78 -4.87 -2.05
C SER A 247 -20.25 -3.95 -3.17
N LEU A 248 -19.40 -3.03 -3.62
CA LEU A 248 -19.65 -2.31 -4.86
C LEU A 248 -19.58 -3.34 -6.00
N PRO A 249 -20.43 -3.22 -7.03
CA PRO A 249 -20.55 -4.19 -8.12
C PRO A 249 -19.37 -4.08 -9.12
N PHE A 250 -18.18 -3.75 -8.64
CA PHE A 250 -16.98 -3.68 -9.47
C PHE A 250 -16.35 -5.07 -9.56
N HIS A 251 -16.86 -5.86 -10.49
CA HIS A 251 -16.16 -7.03 -11.02
C HIS A 251 -14.97 -6.54 -11.85
N TRP A 252 -13.76 -6.68 -11.31
CA TRP A 252 -12.51 -6.35 -11.99
C TRP A 252 -12.14 -7.33 -13.11
N THR A 253 -12.89 -8.42 -13.22
CA THR A 253 -12.80 -9.43 -14.27
C THR A 253 -14.12 -9.48 -15.03
N LYS A 254 -14.06 -9.52 -16.37
CA LYS A 254 -15.20 -10.02 -17.15
C LYS A 254 -15.34 -11.49 -16.80
N ASP A 255 -16.37 -11.88 -16.05
CA ASP A 255 -16.77 -13.28 -16.04
C ASP A 255 -17.23 -13.62 -17.46
N GLY A 256 -16.57 -14.61 -18.05
CA GLY A 256 -16.74 -14.99 -19.45
C GLY A 256 -18.12 -15.56 -19.75
N ASP A 257 -18.44 -15.57 -21.05
CA ASP A 257 -19.53 -16.26 -21.73
C ASP A 257 -20.33 -17.22 -20.84
N ASN A 258 -21.50 -16.77 -20.39
CA ASN A 258 -22.50 -17.66 -19.81
C ASN A 258 -23.40 -18.15 -20.93
N CYS A 259 -23.20 -19.42 -21.31
CA CYS A 259 -24.15 -20.20 -22.08
C CYS A 259 -25.41 -20.41 -21.23
N ASP A 260 -26.45 -19.63 -21.49
CA ASP A 260 -27.71 -19.74 -20.76
C ASP A 260 -28.55 -20.90 -21.31
N THR A 261 -28.85 -21.87 -20.44
CA THR A 261 -29.84 -22.92 -20.66
C THR A 261 -30.90 -22.77 -19.58
N GLY A 262 -32.09 -22.26 -19.91
CA GLY A 262 -33.14 -22.09 -18.90
C GLY A 262 -34.38 -21.30 -19.31
N ASN A 263 -35.11 -21.81 -20.30
CA ASN A 263 -36.58 -21.77 -20.47
C ASN A 263 -37.43 -20.88 -19.52
N GLU A 264 -38.03 -19.79 -20.03
CA GLU A 264 -39.37 -19.33 -19.61
C GLU A 264 -40.18 -18.83 -20.82
N ASN A 265 -41.41 -19.31 -20.90
CA ASN A 265 -42.41 -18.99 -21.92
C ASN A 265 -42.98 -17.57 -21.71
N GLY A 266 -42.90 -16.73 -22.74
CA GLY A 266 -43.64 -15.46 -22.80
C GLY A 266 -43.40 -14.71 -24.11
N LYS A 267 -44.38 -14.73 -25.01
CA LYS A 267 -44.34 -14.17 -26.37
C LYS A 267 -43.98 -12.67 -26.43
N ALA A 268 -43.05 -12.31 -27.33
CA ALA A 268 -43.20 -11.17 -28.25
C ALA A 268 -42.24 -11.35 -29.44
N GLU A 269 -42.81 -11.51 -30.64
CA GLU A 269 -42.08 -11.46 -31.90
C GLU A 269 -41.48 -10.06 -32.11
N MET A 270 -40.21 -9.98 -32.50
CA MET A 270 -39.73 -8.95 -33.43
C MET A 270 -38.59 -9.53 -34.29
N ASN A 271 -38.85 -9.52 -35.60
CA ASN A 271 -37.87 -9.76 -36.65
C ASN A 271 -36.71 -8.75 -36.55
N GLY A 272 -35.47 -9.24 -36.64
CA GLY A 272 -34.31 -8.36 -36.81
C GLY A 272 -33.00 -9.08 -36.53
N THR A 273 -32.23 -9.35 -37.59
CA THR A 273 -30.86 -9.85 -37.57
C THR A 273 -29.98 -9.02 -36.64
N LEU A 274 -29.36 -9.63 -35.63
CA LEU A 274 -28.36 -8.99 -34.76
C LEU A 274 -27.13 -8.57 -35.59
N PRO A 275 -26.66 -7.31 -35.53
CA PRO A 275 -25.44 -6.90 -36.21
C PRO A 275 -24.22 -7.47 -35.48
N SER A 276 -23.29 -8.03 -36.25
CA SER A 276 -21.98 -8.48 -35.77
C SER A 276 -21.21 -7.34 -35.08
N LEU A 277 -20.67 -7.63 -33.89
CA LEU A 277 -19.78 -6.72 -33.16
C LEU A 277 -18.52 -6.40 -33.99
N PRO A 278 -18.12 -5.12 -34.13
CA PRO A 278 -16.89 -4.78 -34.82
C PRO A 278 -15.67 -5.14 -33.97
N SER A 279 -14.68 -5.75 -34.62
CA SER A 279 -13.33 -5.99 -34.12
C SER A 279 -12.70 -4.74 -33.53
N PHE A 280 -11.94 -4.91 -32.43
CA PHE A 280 -11.09 -3.90 -31.80
C PHE A 280 -10.44 -2.95 -32.82
N GLN A 281 -10.92 -1.70 -32.88
CA GLN A 281 -10.22 -0.62 -33.56
C GLN A 281 -9.32 0.10 -32.57
N THR A 282 -8.02 -0.02 -32.78
CA THR A 282 -7.01 0.88 -32.22
C THR A 282 -7.39 2.31 -32.63
N LEU A 283 -7.72 3.17 -31.66
CA LEU A 283 -8.02 4.56 -31.93
C LEU A 283 -6.73 5.25 -32.43
N LYS A 284 -6.60 5.42 -33.75
CA LYS A 284 -5.52 6.22 -34.34
C LYS A 284 -5.80 7.69 -34.02
N ILE A 285 -5.07 8.23 -33.04
CA ILE A 285 -5.02 9.68 -32.81
C ILE A 285 -4.43 10.33 -34.08
N PRO A 286 -5.10 11.32 -34.71
CA PRO A 286 -4.56 11.99 -35.89
C PRO A 286 -3.22 12.66 -35.59
N ASN A 287 -2.21 12.37 -36.42
CA ASN A 287 -0.90 13.02 -36.38
C ASN A 287 -1.04 14.53 -36.59
N GLY A 288 -1.11 15.28 -35.49
CA GLY A 288 -1.26 16.74 -35.50
C GLY A 288 -1.61 17.36 -34.15
N TRP A 289 -2.20 16.60 -33.22
CA TRP A 289 -2.61 17.11 -31.91
C TRP A 289 -1.47 17.40 -30.92
N LEU A 290 -0.29 16.80 -31.12
CA LEU A 290 0.88 16.98 -30.24
C LEU A 290 1.73 18.22 -30.53
N LYS A 291 1.43 19.02 -31.56
CA LYS A 291 2.21 20.23 -31.90
C LYS A 291 1.68 21.56 -31.32
N LYS A 292 0.64 21.55 -30.47
CA LYS A 292 0.06 22.78 -29.88
C LYS A 292 0.25 22.96 -28.37
N VAL A 293 0.95 22.06 -27.67
CA VAL A 293 1.07 22.12 -26.19
C VAL A 293 2.48 22.48 -25.69
N TRP A 294 3.47 22.67 -26.56
CA TRP A 294 4.81 23.10 -26.15
C TRP A 294 5.33 24.27 -26.98
N HIS A 295 5.01 25.49 -26.55
CA HIS A 295 5.77 26.70 -26.88
C HIS A 295 6.08 27.45 -25.57
N VAL A 296 6.99 26.89 -24.77
CA VAL A 296 7.75 27.69 -23.81
C VAL A 296 8.87 28.35 -24.60
N ARG A 297 8.69 29.64 -24.89
CA ARG A 297 9.71 30.49 -25.51
C ARG A 297 10.81 30.73 -24.48
N SER A 298 11.97 30.12 -24.66
CA SER A 298 13.20 30.56 -24.00
C SER A 298 13.61 31.91 -24.60
N ARG A 299 13.46 33.01 -23.85
CA ARG A 299 14.21 34.24 -24.10
C ARG A 299 15.31 34.35 -23.06
N SER A 300 16.50 33.95 -23.48
CA SER A 300 17.75 34.46 -22.95
C SER A 300 18.05 35.78 -23.66
N SER A 301 18.08 36.87 -22.92
CA SER A 301 18.87 38.05 -23.27
C SER A 301 19.21 38.83 -22.00
N ARG A 302 20.52 38.93 -21.73
CA ARG A 302 21.15 39.89 -20.82
C ARG A 302 20.58 41.29 -21.03
N ILE A 303 20.26 41.99 -19.94
CA ILE A 303 20.94 43.22 -19.48
C ILE A 303 20.98 43.14 -17.96
#